data_AF-A0A914KSY6-F1
#
_entry.id   AF-A0A914KSY6-F1
#
_cell.length_a   1.000
_cell.length_b   1.000
_cell.length_c   1.000
_cell.angle_alpha   90.00
_cell.angle_beta   90.00
_cell.angle_gamma   90.00
#
_symmetry.space_group_name_H-M   'P 1'
#
loop_
_entity.id
_entity.type
_entity.pdbx_description
1 polymer ?
#
loop_
_entity_poly.entity_id
_entity_poly.type
_entity_poly.pdbx_seq_one_letter_code
_entity_poly.pdbx_strand_id
1 'polypeptide(L)'
;MPAQDEIFRNIRVVAQGSDALRDEHEAIKNKLTGGIDLLTPDERQLIDEKTSIVDRNLENILLGVEEAQVMVALASHFQNLEADKQKYKAQVRRLCQENAWIRDENIAQLEEENKHLKFMNSIKKFDEDLPELADKEGDQAEQQHTASDVHNSTLQELGFGDEEEDLQNAMLVRNAVILLENKKESLHKAIRKLKLENGRMKLKIKTLNEKVGKSTNEKLVDVDDGRAPESEYDYDDLNRDFYLIGGIHGFSYHV
;
A
#
# COMPACT_ATOMS: atom_id res chain seq x y z
N MET A 1 10.03 -17.48 15.53
CA MET A 1 11.26 -16.75 15.86
C MET A 1 11.42 -16.71 17.39
N PRO A 2 11.71 -17.84 18.05
CA PRO A 2 11.76 -17.86 19.52
C PRO A 2 12.98 -17.17 20.14
N ALA A 3 14.10 -17.06 19.40
CA ALA A 3 15.35 -16.51 19.94
C ALA A 3 15.32 -15.00 20.20
N GLN A 4 14.54 -14.23 19.42
CA GLN A 4 14.50 -12.77 19.52
C GLN A 4 13.66 -12.30 20.72
N ASP A 5 12.54 -12.98 20.98
CA ASP A 5 11.70 -12.71 22.15
C ASP A 5 12.43 -13.01 23.47
N GLU A 6 13.28 -14.04 23.46
CA GLU A 6 14.17 -14.36 24.59
C GLU A 6 15.20 -13.26 24.83
N ILE A 7 15.81 -12.73 23.77
CA ILE A 7 16.73 -11.57 23.86
C ILE A 7 16.02 -10.36 24.47
N PHE A 8 14.81 -10.03 24.02
CA PHE A 8 14.07 -8.88 24.54
C PHE A 8 13.66 -9.07 26.01
N ARG A 9 13.30 -10.29 26.39
CA ARG A 9 13.03 -10.64 27.79
C ARG A 9 14.29 -10.46 28.65
N ASN A 10 15.44 -10.94 28.16
CA ASN A 10 16.72 -10.80 28.86
C ASN A 10 17.14 -9.34 29.00
N ILE A 11 16.97 -8.52 27.95
CA ILE A 11 17.24 -7.07 28.01
C ILE A 11 16.40 -6.40 29.11
N ARG A 12 15.12 -6.75 29.23
CA ARG A 12 14.24 -6.18 30.28
C ARG A 12 14.67 -6.63 31.68
N VAL A 13 15.08 -7.89 31.84
CA VAL A 13 15.59 -8.42 33.12
C VAL A 13 16.90 -7.73 33.52
N VAL A 14 17.82 -7.54 32.57
CA VAL A 14 19.09 -6.83 32.83
C VAL A 14 18.83 -5.38 33.22
N ALA A 15 17.92 -4.67 32.54
CA ALA A 15 17.57 -3.30 32.90
C ALA A 15 17.03 -3.20 34.34
N GLN A 16 16.12 -4.11 34.72
CA GLN A 16 15.59 -4.17 36.09
C GLN A 16 16.68 -4.51 37.12
N GLY A 17 17.60 -5.42 36.78
CA GLY A 17 18.74 -5.76 37.64
C GLY A 17 19.70 -4.59 37.85
N SER A 18 19.95 -3.81 36.80
CA SER A 18 20.78 -2.60 36.88
C SER A 18 20.14 -1.51 37.74
N ASP A 19 18.81 -1.31 37.62
CA ASP A 19 18.07 -0.37 38.48
C ASP A 19 18.12 -0.80 39.95
N ALA A 20 17.94 -2.09 40.25
CA ALA A 20 18.04 -2.60 41.61
C ALA A 20 19.46 -2.41 42.20
N LEU A 21 20.50 -2.67 41.39
CA LEU A 21 21.89 -2.49 41.82
C LEU A 21 22.23 -1.02 42.10
N ARG A 22 21.68 -0.09 41.31
CA ARG A 22 21.78 1.35 41.59
C ARG A 22 21.22 1.68 42.97
N ASP A 23 19.99 1.22 43.25
CA ASP A 23 19.30 1.52 44.50
C ASP A 23 20.05 0.93 45.71
N GLU A 24 20.63 -0.27 45.57
CA GLU A 24 21.48 -0.88 46.59
C GLU A 24 22.76 -0.06 46.86
N HIS A 25 23.44 0.40 45.80
CA HIS A 25 24.64 1.24 45.94
C HIS A 25 24.33 2.60 46.55
N GLU A 26 23.20 3.21 46.20
CA GLU A 26 22.73 4.46 46.81
C GLU A 26 22.41 4.26 48.30
N ALA A 27 21.80 3.13 48.67
CA ALA A 27 21.57 2.77 50.06
C ALA A 27 22.88 2.54 50.84
N ILE A 28 23.89 1.92 50.22
CA ILE A 28 25.23 1.76 50.82
C ILE A 28 25.89 3.12 51.04
N LYS A 29 25.86 4.00 50.03
CA LYS A 29 26.39 5.36 50.13
C LYS A 29 25.76 6.12 51.29
N ASN A 30 24.43 6.11 51.38
CA ASN A 30 23.69 6.77 52.46
C ASN A 30 24.03 6.22 53.85
N LYS A 31 24.32 4.91 53.97
CA LYS A 31 24.78 4.31 55.23
C LYS A 31 26.21 4.68 55.59
N LEU A 32 27.08 4.88 54.60
CA LEU A 32 28.48 5.27 54.83
C LEU A 32 28.61 6.72 55.24
N THR A 33 27.82 7.59 54.62
CA THR A 33 27.78 9.01 54.97
C THR A 33 26.95 9.28 56.23
N GLY A 34 26.03 8.37 56.56
CA GLY A 34 25.25 8.40 57.80
C GLY A 34 26.13 8.21 59.03
N GLY A 35 26.18 9.23 59.89
CA GLY A 35 26.89 9.16 61.18
C GLY A 35 28.37 9.56 61.14
N ILE A 36 28.85 10.12 60.01
CA ILE A 36 30.21 10.69 59.86
C ILE A 36 30.59 11.65 61.00
N ASP A 37 29.62 12.34 61.60
CA ASP A 37 29.82 13.32 62.66
C ASP A 37 30.29 12.75 64.00
N LEU A 38 30.15 11.44 64.21
CA LEU A 38 30.53 10.76 65.45
C LEU A 38 31.87 10.02 65.36
N LEU A 39 32.55 10.10 64.21
CA LEU A 39 33.72 9.27 63.88
C LEU A 39 35.04 10.01 64.15
N THR A 40 36.06 9.24 64.51
CA THR A 40 37.44 9.74 64.67
C THR A 40 38.05 10.16 63.32
N PRO A 41 39.14 10.96 63.31
CA PRO A 41 39.77 11.41 62.07
C PRO A 41 40.20 10.26 61.14
N ASP A 42 40.76 9.18 61.71
CA ASP A 42 41.19 7.99 60.95
C ASP A 42 39.99 7.23 60.38
N GLU A 43 38.89 7.11 61.14
CA GLU A 43 37.65 6.48 60.67
C GLU A 43 36.96 7.31 59.58
N ARG A 44 37.02 8.65 59.66
CA ARG A 44 36.55 9.55 58.61
C ARG A 44 37.33 9.37 57.32
N GLN A 45 38.66 9.31 57.41
CA GLN A 45 39.51 9.12 56.23
C GLN A 45 39.19 7.79 55.52
N LEU A 46 39.02 6.71 56.28
CA LEU A 46 38.60 5.41 55.75
C LEU A 46 37.20 5.46 55.09
N ILE A 47 36.25 6.19 55.68
CA ILE A 47 34.91 6.36 55.12
C ILE A 47 34.92 7.22 53.86
N ASP A 48 35.76 8.24 53.78
CA ASP A 48 35.91 9.07 52.58
C ASP A 48 36.47 8.24 51.42
N GLU A 49 37.49 7.41 51.66
CA GLU A 49 38.03 6.48 50.66
C GLU A 49 36.97 5.47 50.20
N LYS A 50 36.21 4.89 51.13
CA LYS A 50 35.15 3.93 50.81
C LYS A 50 33.98 4.59 50.06
N THR A 51 33.64 5.82 50.42
CA THR A 51 32.59 6.61 49.74
C THR A 51 33.03 6.96 48.32
N SER A 52 34.30 7.34 48.12
CA SER A 52 34.88 7.58 46.79
C SER A 52 34.79 6.35 45.87
N ILE A 53 35.04 5.14 46.41
CA ILE A 53 34.88 3.89 45.65
C ILE A 53 33.41 3.66 45.29
N VAL A 54 32.50 3.86 46.25
CA VAL A 54 31.05 3.68 46.02
C VAL A 54 30.53 4.68 44.99
N ASP A 55 31.00 5.93 45.02
CA ASP A 55 30.64 6.97 44.05
C ASP A 55 31.07 6.60 42.63
N ARG A 56 32.31 6.13 42.47
CA ARG A 56 32.80 5.65 41.16
C ARG A 56 32.01 4.44 40.66
N ASN A 57 31.61 3.53 41.55
CA ASN A 57 30.78 2.40 41.18
C ASN A 57 29.37 2.84 40.79
N LEU A 58 28.80 3.82 41.49
CA LEU A 58 27.49 4.38 41.18
C LEU A 58 27.49 5.06 39.81
N GLU A 59 28.53 5.81 39.46
CA GLU A 59 28.70 6.40 38.13
C GLU A 59 28.71 5.32 37.02
N ASN A 60 29.47 4.24 37.21
CA ASN A 60 29.49 3.13 36.25
C ASN A 60 28.12 2.42 36.14
N ILE A 61 27.41 2.25 37.26
CA ILE A 61 26.07 1.65 37.26
C ILE A 61 25.07 2.55 36.55
N LEU A 62 25.13 3.87 36.78
CA LEU A 62 24.26 4.84 36.11
C LEU A 62 24.45 4.80 34.60
N LEU A 63 25.69 4.79 34.12
CA LEU A 63 25.98 4.59 32.70
C LEU A 63 25.39 3.26 32.19
N GLY A 64 25.57 2.17 32.93
CA GLY A 64 24.99 0.87 32.57
C GLY A 64 23.45 0.85 32.56
N VAL A 65 22.79 1.62 33.44
CA VAL A 65 21.33 1.79 33.45
C VAL A 65 20.87 2.57 32.21
N GLU A 66 21.55 3.67 31.87
CA GLU A 66 21.26 4.46 30.68
C GLU A 66 21.40 3.62 29.40
N GLU A 67 22.49 2.85 29.29
CA GLU A 67 22.71 1.92 28.18
C GLU A 67 21.61 0.84 28.11
N ALA A 68 21.23 0.25 29.24
CA ALA A 68 20.16 -0.75 29.30
C ALA A 68 18.80 -0.16 28.89
N GLN A 69 18.50 1.08 29.27
CA GLN A 69 17.29 1.79 28.83
C GLN A 69 17.27 2.00 27.32
N VAL A 70 18.40 2.39 26.72
CA VAL A 70 18.53 2.48 25.26
C VAL A 70 18.27 1.13 24.59
N MET A 71 18.81 0.03 25.15
CA MET A 71 18.55 -1.31 24.64
C MET A 71 17.07 -1.71 24.71
N VAL A 72 16.36 -1.35 25.80
CA VAL A 72 14.91 -1.59 25.94
C VAL A 72 14.12 -0.79 24.92
N ALA A 73 14.45 0.49 24.73
CA ALA A 73 13.79 1.35 23.75
C ALA A 73 13.99 0.81 22.32
N LEU A 74 15.21 0.38 22.00
CA LEU A 74 15.54 -0.22 20.71
C LEU A 74 14.79 -1.55 20.48
N ALA A 75 14.71 -2.41 21.50
CA ALA A 75 13.95 -3.65 21.44
C ALA A 75 12.46 -3.40 21.12
N SER A 76 11.84 -2.42 21.78
CA SER A 76 10.46 -2.00 21.51
C SER A 76 10.28 -1.51 20.07
N HIS A 77 11.21 -0.67 19.58
CA HIS A 77 11.16 -0.18 18.20
C HIS A 77 11.25 -1.32 17.17
N PHE A 78 12.10 -2.32 17.39
CA PHE A 78 12.17 -3.49 16.52
C PHE A 78 10.88 -4.32 16.53
N GLN A 79 10.25 -4.51 17.69
CA GLN A 79 8.95 -5.19 17.77
C GLN A 79 7.89 -4.47 16.94
N ASN A 80 7.84 -3.14 17.00
CA ASN A 80 6.92 -2.33 16.20
C ASN A 80 7.21 -2.46 14.69
N LEU A 81 8.47 -2.37 14.27
CA LEU A 81 8.85 -2.55 12.87
C LEU A 81 8.47 -3.94 12.33
N GLU A 82 8.67 -4.99 13.12
CA GLU A 82 8.29 -6.34 12.72
C GLU A 82 6.76 -6.45 12.59
N ALA A 83 6.00 -5.85 13.51
CA ALA A 83 4.54 -5.80 13.44
C ALA A 83 4.05 -5.07 12.18
N ASP A 84 4.62 -3.92 11.85
CA ASP A 84 4.29 -3.16 10.65
C ASP A 84 4.63 -3.93 9.38
N LYS A 85 5.79 -4.57 9.33
CA LYS A 85 6.18 -5.47 8.22
C LYS A 85 5.15 -6.58 8.02
N GLN A 86 4.67 -7.23 9.09
CA GLN A 86 3.62 -8.24 8.97
C GLN A 86 2.29 -7.64 8.48
N LYS A 87 1.93 -6.45 8.95
CA LYS A 87 0.74 -5.71 8.51
C LYS A 87 0.79 -5.40 7.01
N TYR A 88 1.88 -4.86 6.50
CA TYR A 88 2.04 -4.60 5.07
C TYR A 88 2.03 -5.89 4.24
N LYS A 89 2.68 -6.96 4.73
CA LYS A 89 2.63 -8.27 4.07
C LYS A 89 1.19 -8.81 3.98
N ALA A 90 0.38 -8.60 5.00
CA ALA A 90 -1.05 -8.95 4.98
C ALA A 90 -1.84 -8.10 3.99
N GLN A 91 -1.58 -6.78 3.93
CA GLN A 91 -2.21 -5.89 2.94
C GLN A 91 -1.88 -6.28 1.51
N VAL A 92 -0.61 -6.60 1.21
CA VAL A 92 -0.22 -7.08 -0.11
C VAL A 92 -1.01 -8.32 -0.50
N ARG A 93 -1.11 -9.32 0.38
CA ARG A 93 -1.91 -10.52 0.13
C ARG A 93 -3.37 -10.19 -0.15
N ARG A 94 -3.98 -9.31 0.66
CA ARG A 94 -5.37 -8.86 0.46
C ARG A 94 -5.55 -8.19 -0.90
N LEU A 95 -4.68 -7.24 -1.26
CA LEU A 95 -4.77 -6.53 -2.55
C LEU A 95 -4.55 -7.47 -3.74
N CYS A 96 -3.66 -8.46 -3.63
CA CYS A 96 -3.50 -9.46 -4.67
C CYS A 96 -4.77 -10.31 -4.86
N GLN A 97 -5.45 -10.67 -3.77
CA GLN A 97 -6.73 -11.39 -3.83
C GLN A 97 -7.83 -10.51 -4.44
N GLU A 98 -7.94 -9.26 -4.02
CA GLU A 98 -8.90 -8.30 -4.56
C GLU A 98 -8.68 -8.06 -6.06
N ASN A 99 -7.43 -7.88 -6.49
CA ASN A 99 -7.09 -7.73 -7.90
C ASN A 99 -7.38 -8.99 -8.72
N ALA A 100 -7.20 -10.19 -8.15
CA ALA A 100 -7.58 -11.43 -8.82
C ALA A 100 -9.10 -11.51 -8.97
N TRP A 101 -9.83 -11.23 -7.89
CA TRP A 101 -11.28 -11.22 -7.88
C TRP A 101 -11.87 -10.24 -8.91
N ILE A 102 -11.34 -9.01 -9.01
CA ILE A 102 -11.80 -8.03 -10.03
C ILE A 102 -11.54 -8.52 -11.45
N ARG A 103 -10.40 -9.19 -11.71
CA ARG A 103 -10.13 -9.75 -13.04
C ARG A 103 -11.12 -10.85 -13.38
N ASP A 104 -11.37 -11.75 -12.43
CA ASP A 104 -12.31 -12.85 -12.61
C ASP A 104 -13.74 -12.33 -12.83
N GLU A 105 -14.15 -11.29 -12.10
CA GLU A 105 -15.45 -10.61 -12.24
C GLU A 105 -15.62 -9.99 -13.64
N ASN A 106 -14.62 -9.23 -14.12
CA ASN A 106 -14.67 -8.63 -15.46
C ASN A 106 -14.68 -9.70 -16.57
N ILE A 107 -13.95 -10.81 -16.38
CA ILE A 107 -13.98 -11.94 -17.32
C ILE A 107 -15.39 -12.55 -17.36
N ALA A 108 -16.01 -12.77 -16.21
CA ALA A 108 -17.36 -13.32 -16.13
C ALA A 108 -18.40 -12.42 -16.85
N GLN A 109 -18.31 -11.11 -16.64
CA GLN A 109 -19.18 -10.14 -17.33
C GLN A 109 -18.99 -10.16 -18.86
N LEU A 110 -17.74 -10.15 -19.33
CA LEU A 110 -17.43 -10.23 -20.76
C LEU A 110 -17.89 -11.57 -21.37
N GLU A 111 -17.77 -12.67 -20.64
CA GLU A 111 -18.27 -13.97 -21.08
C GLU A 111 -19.79 -14.00 -21.20
N GLU A 112 -20.50 -13.33 -20.30
CA GLU A 112 -21.95 -13.16 -20.34
C GLU A 112 -22.37 -12.30 -21.54
N GLU A 113 -21.78 -11.12 -21.72
CA GLU A 113 -22.02 -10.25 -22.89
C GLU A 113 -21.75 -10.99 -24.21
N ASN A 114 -20.67 -11.77 -24.29
CA ASN A 114 -20.35 -12.57 -25.47
C ASN A 114 -21.41 -13.64 -25.76
N LYS A 115 -21.95 -14.29 -24.73
CA LYS A 115 -23.06 -15.24 -24.86
C LYS A 115 -24.32 -14.54 -25.36
N HIS A 116 -24.66 -13.36 -24.81
CA HIS A 116 -25.80 -12.57 -25.27
C HIS A 116 -25.65 -12.16 -26.74
N LEU A 117 -24.48 -11.68 -27.15
CA LEU A 117 -24.21 -11.31 -28.55
C LEU A 117 -24.29 -12.51 -29.50
N LYS A 118 -23.78 -13.67 -29.08
CA LYS A 118 -23.92 -14.93 -29.83
C LYS A 118 -25.38 -15.33 -30.00
N PHE A 119 -26.18 -15.18 -28.95
CA PHE A 119 -27.62 -15.44 -29.00
C PHE A 119 -28.33 -14.49 -29.97
N MET A 120 -28.11 -13.18 -29.87
CA MET A 120 -28.70 -12.21 -30.80
C MET A 120 -28.30 -12.47 -32.26
N ASN A 121 -27.03 -12.79 -32.52
CA ASN A 121 -26.57 -13.14 -33.87
C ASN A 121 -27.21 -14.43 -34.38
N SER A 122 -27.52 -15.39 -33.50
CA SER A 122 -28.25 -16.60 -33.90
C SER A 122 -29.68 -16.28 -34.32
N ILE A 123 -30.36 -15.37 -33.61
CA ILE A 123 -31.73 -14.92 -33.98
C ILE A 123 -31.71 -14.24 -35.35
N LYS A 124 -30.81 -13.28 -35.57
CA LYS A 124 -30.71 -12.56 -36.85
C LYS A 124 -30.51 -13.49 -38.05
N LYS A 125 -29.77 -14.59 -37.88
CA LYS A 125 -29.62 -15.59 -38.94
C LYS A 125 -30.94 -16.30 -39.28
N PHE A 126 -31.80 -16.57 -38.30
CA PHE A 126 -33.12 -17.13 -38.57
C PHE A 126 -34.04 -16.12 -39.29
N ASP A 127 -33.90 -14.83 -39.01
CA ASP A 127 -34.64 -13.78 -39.74
C ASP A 127 -34.14 -13.61 -41.19
N GLU A 128 -32.83 -13.78 -41.44
CA GLU A 128 -32.23 -13.73 -42.79
C GLU A 128 -32.56 -14.97 -43.64
N ASP A 129 -32.76 -16.13 -43.01
CA ASP A 129 -33.15 -17.39 -43.67
C ASP A 129 -34.67 -17.49 -43.97
N LEU A 130 -35.43 -16.40 -43.81
CA LEU A 130 -36.84 -16.27 -44.20
C LEU A 130 -36.97 -15.51 -45.55
N PRO A 131 -36.89 -16.17 -46.72
CA PRO A 131 -37.09 -15.47 -47.98
C PRO A 131 -38.59 -15.32 -48.32
N GLU A 132 -38.94 -14.11 -48.74
CA GLU A 132 -40.09 -13.75 -49.59
C GLU A 132 -41.51 -14.14 -49.11
N LEU A 133 -42.12 -13.29 -48.27
CA LEU A 133 -43.57 -13.05 -48.29
C LEU A 133 -43.93 -11.55 -48.32
N ALA A 134 -43.02 -10.71 -48.81
CA ALA A 134 -43.20 -9.26 -48.88
C ALA A 134 -43.83 -8.76 -50.19
N ASP A 135 -44.37 -9.65 -51.04
CA ASP A 135 -45.13 -9.28 -52.23
C ASP A 135 -46.60 -9.65 -52.04
N LYS A 136 -47.37 -8.75 -51.41
CA LYS A 136 -48.74 -8.38 -51.82
C LYS A 136 -49.33 -7.27 -50.93
N GLU A 137 -49.61 -6.16 -51.60
CA GLU A 137 -50.72 -5.20 -51.37
C GLU A 137 -50.60 -4.35 -50.08
N GLY A 138 -50.46 -3.02 -50.12
CA GLY A 138 -51.14 -2.05 -50.98
C GLY A 138 -52.34 -1.47 -50.24
N ASP A 139 -52.19 -0.25 -49.69
CA ASP A 139 -53.21 0.62 -49.07
C ASP A 139 -53.92 0.17 -47.78
N GLN A 140 -53.49 0.76 -46.65
CA GLN A 140 -54.37 1.36 -45.62
C GLN A 140 -53.54 2.06 -44.52
N ALA A 141 -53.20 3.33 -44.78
CA ALA A 141 -52.64 4.24 -43.80
C ALA A 141 -53.76 4.96 -43.04
N GLU A 142 -54.35 4.34 -42.01
CA GLU A 142 -55.17 5.06 -41.01
C GLU A 142 -55.46 4.31 -39.68
N GLN A 143 -54.78 3.20 -39.38
CA GLN A 143 -54.94 2.45 -38.10
C GLN A 143 -53.65 2.33 -37.27
N GLN A 144 -52.68 3.23 -37.46
CA GLN A 144 -51.33 3.08 -36.88
C GLN A 144 -51.20 3.50 -35.40
N HIS A 145 -52.15 4.24 -34.83
CA HIS A 145 -52.00 4.73 -33.45
C HIS A 145 -52.31 3.69 -32.37
N THR A 146 -53.16 2.68 -32.62
CA THR A 146 -53.48 1.65 -31.60
C THR A 146 -52.59 0.41 -31.71
N ALA A 147 -52.00 0.15 -32.88
CA ALA A 147 -51.09 -0.97 -33.09
C ALA A 147 -49.71 -0.73 -32.46
N SER A 148 -49.23 0.51 -32.40
CA SER A 148 -47.96 0.88 -31.77
C SER A 148 -47.95 0.62 -30.26
N ASP A 149 -49.05 0.94 -29.57
CA ASP A 149 -49.16 0.75 -28.12
C ASP A 149 -49.28 -0.74 -27.75
N VAL A 150 -49.99 -1.52 -28.56
CA VAL A 150 -50.07 -2.98 -28.39
C VAL A 150 -48.76 -3.64 -28.76
N HIS A 151 -48.05 -3.17 -29.78
CA HIS A 151 -46.73 -3.67 -30.16
C HIS A 151 -45.68 -3.38 -29.07
N ASN A 152 -45.69 -2.17 -28.50
CA ASN A 152 -44.83 -1.81 -27.37
C ASN A 152 -45.18 -2.62 -26.12
N SER A 153 -46.47 -2.79 -25.81
CA SER A 153 -46.91 -3.63 -24.67
C SER A 153 -46.55 -5.11 -24.87
N THR A 154 -46.59 -5.63 -26.10
CA THR A 154 -46.23 -7.02 -26.42
C THR A 154 -44.71 -7.23 -26.38
N LEU A 155 -43.93 -6.23 -26.78
CA LEU A 155 -42.45 -6.22 -26.66
C LEU A 155 -42.01 -6.23 -25.19
N GLN A 156 -42.69 -5.45 -24.34
CA GLN A 156 -42.46 -5.40 -22.90
C GLN A 156 -42.81 -6.73 -22.21
N GLU A 157 -43.88 -7.41 -22.64
CA GLU A 157 -44.31 -8.74 -22.12
C GLU A 157 -43.39 -9.89 -22.58
N LEU A 158 -42.71 -9.73 -23.72
CA LEU A 158 -41.71 -10.68 -24.25
C LEU A 158 -40.29 -10.45 -23.70
N GLY A 159 -40.10 -9.48 -22.79
CA GLY A 159 -38.84 -9.21 -22.11
C GLY A 159 -37.85 -8.34 -22.90
N PHE A 160 -38.31 -7.62 -23.93
CA PHE A 160 -37.52 -6.55 -24.55
C PHE A 160 -37.70 -5.29 -23.68
N GLY A 161 -36.62 -4.87 -23.03
CA GLY A 161 -36.63 -3.82 -22.00
C GLY A 161 -37.07 -2.45 -22.51
N ASP A 162 -37.49 -1.58 -21.59
CA ASP A 162 -37.94 -0.23 -21.90
C ASP A 162 -36.81 0.60 -22.52
N GLU A 163 -36.99 1.03 -23.78
CA GLU A 163 -36.01 1.87 -24.49
C GLU A 163 -35.71 3.19 -23.75
N GLU A 164 -36.66 3.67 -22.92
CA GLU A 164 -36.45 4.82 -22.03
C GLU A 164 -35.44 4.52 -20.91
N GLU A 165 -35.46 3.31 -20.34
CA GLU A 165 -34.52 2.90 -19.29
C GLU A 165 -33.10 2.71 -19.87
N ASP A 166 -32.99 2.13 -21.06
CA ASP A 166 -31.72 1.99 -21.78
C ASP A 166 -31.11 3.35 -22.16
N LEU A 167 -31.93 4.31 -22.58
CA LEU A 167 -31.48 5.67 -22.88
C LEU A 167 -31.00 6.40 -21.62
N GLN A 168 -31.70 6.21 -20.50
CA GLN A 168 -31.34 6.74 -19.19
C GLN A 168 -30.00 6.14 -18.71
N ASN A 169 -29.83 4.82 -18.85
CA ASN A 169 -28.60 4.10 -18.51
C ASN A 169 -27.42 4.55 -19.38
N ALA A 170 -27.62 4.72 -20.69
CA ALA A 170 -26.60 5.25 -21.59
C ALA A 170 -26.18 6.69 -21.22
N MET A 171 -27.11 7.55 -20.81
CA MET A 171 -26.79 8.88 -20.30
C MET A 171 -25.99 8.83 -18.99
N LEU A 172 -26.33 7.92 -18.08
CA LEU A 172 -25.60 7.72 -16.82
C LEU A 172 -24.16 7.24 -17.08
N VAL A 173 -23.97 6.27 -17.97
CA VAL A 173 -22.65 5.78 -18.38
C VAL A 173 -21.84 6.89 -19.03
N ARG A 174 -22.43 7.66 -19.95
CA ARG A 174 -21.74 8.80 -20.58
C ARG A 174 -21.29 9.84 -19.55
N ASN A 175 -22.14 10.18 -18.59
CA ASN A 175 -21.81 11.11 -17.52
C ASN A 175 -20.69 10.56 -16.61
N ALA A 176 -20.73 9.27 -16.29
CA ALA A 176 -19.68 8.60 -15.52
C ALA A 176 -18.34 8.62 -16.27
N VAL A 177 -18.32 8.35 -17.58
CA VAL A 177 -17.12 8.40 -18.42
C VAL A 177 -16.51 9.80 -18.41
N ILE A 178 -17.31 10.84 -18.59
CA ILE A 178 -16.82 12.24 -18.55
C ILE A 178 -16.20 12.57 -17.19
N LEU A 179 -16.83 12.14 -16.09
CA LEU A 179 -16.29 12.32 -14.74
C LEU A 179 -14.97 11.58 -14.53
N LEU A 180 -14.85 10.36 -15.07
CA LEU A 180 -13.62 9.56 -15.01
C LEU A 180 -12.49 10.20 -15.83
N GLU A 181 -12.77 10.69 -17.03
CA GLU A 181 -11.79 11.38 -17.87
C GLU A 181 -11.25 12.65 -17.18
N ASN A 182 -12.14 13.44 -16.56
CA ASN A 182 -11.77 14.62 -15.79
C ASN A 182 -10.91 14.27 -14.57
N LYS A 183 -11.24 13.18 -13.85
CA LYS A 183 -10.44 12.69 -12.72
C LYS A 183 -9.06 12.21 -13.17
N LYS A 184 -8.99 11.47 -14.28
CA LYS A 184 -7.73 11.03 -14.91
C LYS A 184 -6.85 12.22 -15.27
N GLU A 185 -7.40 13.25 -15.90
CA GLU A 185 -6.63 14.46 -16.25
C GLU A 185 -6.14 15.23 -15.01
N SER A 186 -6.96 15.32 -13.97
CA SER A 186 -6.58 15.91 -12.68
C SER A 186 -5.43 15.15 -12.01
N LEU A 187 -5.48 13.81 -12.00
CA LEU A 187 -4.41 12.96 -11.49
C LEU A 187 -3.11 13.12 -12.29
N HIS A 188 -3.20 13.18 -13.62
CA HIS A 188 -2.03 13.43 -14.47
C HIS A 188 -1.36 14.78 -14.14
N LYS A 189 -2.16 15.84 -13.94
CA LYS A 189 -1.65 17.16 -13.52
C LYS A 189 -0.96 17.09 -12.16
N ALA A 190 -1.54 16.37 -11.19
CA ALA A 190 -0.97 16.19 -9.86
C ALA A 190 0.36 15.42 -9.90
N ILE A 191 0.44 14.34 -10.70
CA ILE A 191 1.66 13.56 -10.90
C ILE A 191 2.77 14.42 -11.51
N ARG A 192 2.48 15.22 -12.55
CA ARG A 192 3.47 16.14 -13.13
C ARG A 192 4.01 17.14 -12.10
N LYS A 193 3.13 17.69 -11.26
CA LYS A 193 3.52 18.62 -10.18
C LYS A 193 4.42 17.94 -9.15
N LEU A 194 4.05 16.75 -8.68
CA LEU A 194 4.86 15.97 -7.72
C LEU A 194 6.24 15.61 -8.30
N LYS A 195 6.32 15.22 -9.58
CA LYS A 195 7.60 14.95 -10.25
C LYS A 195 8.53 16.18 -10.24
N LEU A 196 7.99 17.36 -10.55
CA LEU A 196 8.76 18.62 -10.51
C LEU A 196 9.23 18.95 -9.08
N GLU A 197 8.36 18.79 -8.09
CA GLU A 197 8.67 19.04 -6.68
C GLU A 197 9.78 18.08 -6.18
N ASN A 198 9.66 16.78 -6.48
CA ASN A 198 10.67 15.77 -6.14
C ASN A 198 12.02 16.08 -6.81
N GLY A 199 12.03 16.50 -8.07
CA GLY A 199 13.25 16.94 -8.75
C GLY A 199 13.92 18.12 -8.06
N ARG A 200 13.14 19.12 -7.64
CA ARG A 200 13.64 20.29 -6.87
C ARG A 200 14.19 19.87 -5.51
N MET A 201 13.52 18.96 -4.80
CA MET A 201 13.99 18.44 -3.52
C MET A 201 15.29 17.66 -3.67
N LYS A 202 15.42 16.81 -4.70
CA LYS A 202 16.65 16.05 -4.97
C LYS A 202 17.84 16.98 -5.21
N LEU A 203 17.65 18.06 -5.96
CA LEU A 203 18.67 19.11 -6.14
C LEU A 203 19.04 19.79 -4.82
N LYS A 204 18.03 20.14 -4.00
CA LYS A 204 18.27 20.78 -2.69
C LYS A 204 19.03 19.87 -1.73
N ILE A 205 18.69 18.59 -1.70
CA ILE A 205 19.40 17.56 -0.93
C ILE A 205 20.85 17.47 -1.41
N LYS A 206 21.10 17.40 -2.73
CA LYS A 206 22.45 17.36 -3.29
C LYS A 206 23.29 18.57 -2.85
N THR A 207 22.74 19.78 -2.96
CA THR A 207 23.42 21.00 -2.52
C THR A 207 23.69 21.03 -1.01
N LEU A 208 22.75 20.54 -0.19
CA LEU A 208 22.96 20.43 1.25
C LEU A 208 24.05 19.41 1.58
N ASN A 209 24.05 18.26 0.91
CA ASN A 209 25.07 17.22 1.09
C ASN A 209 26.46 17.74 0.73
N GLU A 210 26.59 18.46 -0.40
CA GLU A 210 27.86 19.10 -0.79
C GLU A 210 28.34 20.13 0.25
N LYS A 211 27.43 20.90 0.86
CA LYS A 211 27.78 21.84 1.94
C LYS A 211 28.21 21.10 3.20
N VAL A 212 27.50 20.03 3.59
CA VAL A 212 27.85 19.19 4.75
C VAL A 212 29.20 18.52 4.55
N GLY A 213 29.48 17.93 3.38
CA GLY A 213 30.77 17.32 3.06
C GLY A 213 31.94 18.31 3.13
N LYS A 214 31.74 19.55 2.64
CA LYS A 214 32.74 20.62 2.77
C LYS A 214 33.01 21.01 4.23
N SER A 215 32.01 20.93 5.10
CA SER A 215 32.16 21.24 6.53
C SER A 215 32.73 20.09 7.37
N THR A 216 32.62 18.85 6.89
CA THR A 216 33.03 17.62 7.63
C THR A 216 34.35 17.02 7.15
N ASN A 217 34.93 17.53 6.06
CA ASN A 217 36.19 17.05 5.46
C ASN A 217 36.16 15.54 5.09
N GLU A 218 34.98 14.97 4.93
CA GLU A 218 34.75 13.60 4.44
C GLU A 218 34.22 13.64 3.00
N LYS A 219 34.75 12.77 2.13
CA LYS A 219 34.19 12.54 0.79
C LYS A 219 32.90 11.73 0.93
N LEU A 220 31.77 12.40 0.77
CA LEU A 220 30.46 11.74 0.68
C LEU A 220 30.40 10.91 -0.62
N VAL A 221 30.03 9.64 -0.49
CA VAL A 221 29.81 8.73 -1.62
C VAL A 221 28.52 9.13 -2.32
N ASP A 222 28.61 9.56 -3.58
CA ASP A 222 27.44 9.71 -4.44
C ASP A 222 26.87 8.30 -4.70
N VAL A 223 25.72 7.99 -4.10
CA VAL A 223 24.92 6.82 -4.48
C VAL A 223 24.19 7.19 -5.77
N ASP A 224 24.93 7.21 -6.86
CA ASP A 224 24.36 7.20 -8.19
C ASP A 224 23.92 5.76 -8.50
N ASP A 225 22.64 5.47 -8.27
CA ASP A 225 22.05 4.13 -8.48
C ASP A 225 21.87 3.77 -9.97
N GLY A 226 22.51 4.52 -10.89
CA GLY A 226 22.45 4.29 -12.35
C GLY A 226 21.05 4.35 -12.95
N ARG A 227 20.04 4.74 -12.17
CA ARG A 227 18.64 4.74 -12.58
C ARG A 227 18.31 6.07 -13.24
N ALA A 228 17.78 6.00 -14.47
CA ALA A 228 17.35 7.17 -15.24
C ALA A 228 16.49 8.12 -14.38
N PRO A 229 16.62 9.44 -14.53
CA PRO A 229 15.82 10.40 -13.78
C PRO A 229 14.33 10.12 -13.99
N GLU A 230 13.52 10.13 -12.92
CA GLU A 230 12.07 9.83 -12.97
C GLU A 230 11.27 10.69 -13.97
N SER A 231 11.86 11.81 -14.42
CA SER A 231 11.37 12.68 -15.49
C SER A 231 11.42 12.06 -16.89
N GLU A 232 12.18 10.98 -17.08
CA GLU A 232 12.47 10.36 -18.38
C GLU A 232 11.64 9.08 -18.62
N TYR A 233 10.92 8.58 -17.61
CA TYR A 233 9.96 7.51 -17.80
C TYR A 233 8.64 8.08 -18.36
N ASP A 234 8.46 7.87 -19.67
CA ASP A 234 7.19 8.07 -20.37
C ASP A 234 6.34 6.81 -20.20
N TYR A 235 5.29 6.92 -19.38
CA TYR A 235 4.40 5.78 -19.08
C TYR A 235 3.34 5.59 -20.17
N ASP A 236 3.27 6.48 -21.16
CA ASP A 236 2.38 6.34 -22.32
C ASP A 236 2.83 5.21 -23.27
N ASP A 237 4.10 4.77 -23.18
CA ASP A 237 4.64 3.66 -24.01
C ASP A 237 4.39 2.26 -23.43
N LEU A 238 3.89 2.11 -22.19
CA LEU A 238 3.59 0.79 -21.60
C LEU A 238 2.47 0.02 -22.35
N ASN A 239 1.79 0.67 -23.29
CA ASN A 239 0.71 0.07 -24.06
C ASN A 239 1.12 -0.37 -25.48
N ARG A 240 2.40 -0.23 -25.90
CA ARG A 240 2.87 -0.66 -27.23
C ARG A 240 3.26 -2.13 -27.32
N ASP A 241 3.69 -2.75 -26.23
CA ASP A 241 4.32 -4.08 -26.27
C ASP A 241 3.39 -5.27 -25.95
N PHE A 242 2.09 -5.03 -25.77
CA PHE A 242 1.09 -6.11 -25.74
C PHE A 242 0.84 -6.63 -27.16
N TYR A 243 1.83 -7.32 -27.73
CA TYR A 243 1.58 -8.26 -28.82
C TYR A 243 0.68 -9.37 -28.28
N LEU A 244 -0.48 -9.50 -28.93
CA LEU A 244 -1.50 -10.51 -28.71
C LEU A 244 -0.92 -11.92 -29.00
N ILE A 245 -0.17 -12.50 -28.06
CA ILE A 245 0.23 -13.91 -28.11
C ILE A 245 -0.95 -14.73 -27.58
N GLY A 246 -1.92 -14.96 -28.47
CA GLY A 246 -3.13 -15.74 -28.21
C GLY A 246 -3.65 -16.44 -29.46
N GLY A 247 -2.74 -16.83 -30.37
CA GLY A 247 -3.06 -17.67 -31.52
C GLY A 247 -3.21 -19.13 -31.09
N ILE A 248 -4.46 -19.56 -31.00
CA ILE A 248 -4.99 -20.92 -30.94
C ILE A 248 -4.00 -21.96 -31.52
N HIS A 249 -3.44 -22.82 -30.68
CA HIS A 249 -2.89 -24.11 -31.11
C HIS A 249 -3.56 -25.21 -30.29
N GLY A 250 -4.48 -25.90 -30.94
CA GLY A 250 -5.18 -27.06 -30.37
C GLY A 250 -4.22 -28.22 -30.17
N PHE A 251 -4.09 -28.66 -28.91
CA PHE A 251 -3.53 -29.97 -28.60
C PHE A 251 -4.62 -31.02 -28.68
N SER A 252 -4.59 -31.80 -29.77
CA SER A 252 -5.31 -33.06 -29.89
C SER A 252 -4.60 -34.10 -29.03
N TYR A 253 -5.28 -34.63 -28.00
CA TYR A 253 -4.86 -35.84 -27.30
C TYR A 253 -5.41 -37.04 -28.08
N HIS A 254 -4.51 -37.90 -28.60
CA HIS A 254 -4.85 -39.27 -28.96
C HIS A 254 -4.63 -40.18 -27.76
N VAL A 255 -5.61 -41.06 -27.53
CA VAL A 255 -5.58 -42.22 -26.62
C VAL A 255 -4.73 -43.32 -27.22
#